data_AF-A0A933JP42-F1
#
_entry.id   AF-A0A933JP42-F1
#
_cell.length_a   1.000
_cell.length_b   1.000
_cell.length_c   1.000
_cell.angle_alpha   90.00
_cell.angle_beta   90.00
_cell.angle_gamma   90.00
#
_symmetry.space_group_name_H-M   'P 1'
#
loop_
_entity.id
_entity.type
_entity.pdbx_description
1 polymer ?
#
loop_
_entity_poly.entity_id
_entity_poly.type
_entity_poly.pdbx_seq_one_letter_code
_entity_poly.pdbx_strand_id
1 'polypeptide(L)'
;MLVGAQGTGKSLALQWLKAALDGRQIVDSLEAAGSVAEAALTKDYRAHLLAFESDGKVRSTDISVLDPSSEDDRVAGWGGLTEFSSRFGDAVRAAVNESEP
;
A
#
# COMPACT_ATOMS: atom_id res chain seq x y z
N MET A 1 40.67 -27.93 0.61
CA MET A 1 40.45 -27.37 1.97
C MET A 1 41.28 -26.10 2.07
N LEU A 2 40.67 -24.93 1.80
CA LEU A 2 41.38 -23.65 1.71
C LEU A 2 41.38 -22.96 3.07
N VAL A 3 42.28 -23.40 3.97
CA VAL A 3 42.47 -22.76 5.27
C VAL A 3 43.18 -21.43 5.03
N GLY A 4 42.52 -20.33 5.39
CA GLY A 4 43.10 -19.00 5.49
C GLY A 4 42.67 -18.39 6.82
N ALA A 5 43.57 -17.62 7.45
CA ALA A 5 43.41 -17.00 8.76
C ALA A 5 41.98 -16.52 9.05
N GLN A 6 41.44 -16.94 10.19
CA GLN A 6 40.14 -16.50 10.68
C GLN A 6 40.20 -14.98 10.90
N GLY A 7 39.53 -14.19 10.04
CA GLY A 7 39.23 -12.80 10.39
C GLY A 7 38.94 -11.77 9.30
N THR A 8 39.60 -11.69 8.14
CA THR A 8 39.79 -10.32 7.55
C THR A 8 39.57 -10.08 6.06
N GLY A 9 38.91 -10.94 5.27
CA GLY A 9 38.68 -10.55 3.87
C GLY A 9 37.66 -11.32 3.06
N LYS A 10 37.54 -12.63 3.30
CA LYS A 10 36.57 -13.47 2.56
C LYS A 10 35.12 -13.08 2.87
N SER A 11 34.83 -12.68 4.11
CA SER A 11 33.47 -12.25 4.52
C SER A 11 33.09 -10.90 3.92
N LEU A 12 34.00 -9.92 3.89
CA LEU A 12 33.75 -8.63 3.23
C LEU A 12 33.53 -8.80 1.73
N ALA A 13 34.31 -9.63 1.06
CA ALA A 13 34.13 -9.89 -0.37
C ALA A 13 32.74 -10.48 -0.67
N LEU A 14 32.27 -11.42 0.16
CA LEU A 14 30.92 -11.98 0.05
C LEU A 14 29.83 -10.96 0.41
N GLN A 15 30.07 -10.07 1.37
CA GLN A 15 29.14 -9.00 1.72
C GLN A 15 29.01 -7.95 0.61
N TRP A 16 30.11 -7.57 -0.05
CA TRP A 16 30.06 -6.69 -1.22
C TRP A 16 29.35 -7.36 -2.41
N LEU A 17 29.57 -8.67 -2.61
CA LEU A 17 28.86 -9.44 -3.62
C LEU A 17 27.35 -9.50 -3.33
N LYS A 18 26.96 -9.75 -2.07
CA LYS A 18 25.56 -9.71 -1.63
C LYS A 18 24.96 -8.32 -1.83
N ALA A 19 25.64 -7.26 -1.40
CA ALA A 19 25.16 -5.90 -1.58
C ALA A 19 24.94 -5.54 -3.06
N ALA A 20 25.82 -6.01 -3.95
CA ALA A 20 25.66 -5.83 -5.39
C ALA A 20 24.51 -6.67 -5.98
N LEU A 21 24.26 -7.88 -5.44
CA LEU A 21 23.11 -8.73 -5.80
C LEU A 21 21.79 -8.13 -5.32
N ASP A 22 21.72 -7.73 -4.05
CA ASP A 22 20.57 -7.05 -3.44
C ASP A 22 20.26 -5.75 -4.19
N GLY A 23 21.30 -5.01 -4.61
CA GLY A 23 21.16 -3.81 -5.43
C GLY A 23 20.44 -4.07 -6.75
N ARG A 24 20.66 -5.22 -7.40
CA ARG A 24 19.92 -5.60 -8.61
C ARG A 24 18.46 -5.90 -8.31
N GLN A 25 18.19 -6.64 -7.23
CA GLN A 25 16.81 -6.93 -6.82
C GLN A 25 16.02 -5.64 -6.51
N ILE A 26 16.68 -4.65 -5.91
CA ILE A 26 16.10 -3.32 -5.66
C ILE A 26 15.79 -2.62 -6.98
N VAL A 27 16.73 -2.61 -7.93
CA VAL A 27 16.53 -1.97 -9.25
C VAL A 27 15.39 -2.65 -10.01
N ASP A 28 15.37 -3.98 -10.09
CA ASP A 28 14.32 -4.74 -10.77
C ASP A 28 12.94 -4.47 -10.16
N SER A 29 12.87 -4.36 -8.83
CA SER A 29 11.61 -4.04 -8.12
C SER A 29 11.14 -2.62 -8.40
N LEU A 30 12.07 -1.66 -8.50
CA LEU A 30 11.76 -0.26 -8.84
C LEU A 30 11.34 -0.13 -10.31
N GLU A 31 11.96 -0.86 -11.21
CA GLU A 31 11.57 -0.91 -12.63
C GLU A 31 10.17 -1.52 -12.80
N ALA A 32 9.89 -2.63 -12.11
CA ALA A 32 8.57 -3.23 -12.09
C ALA A 32 7.51 -2.26 -11.51
N ALA A 33 7.82 -1.59 -10.40
CA ALA A 33 6.94 -0.57 -9.82
C ALA A 33 6.71 0.61 -10.78
N GLY A 34 7.77 1.03 -11.49
CA GLY A 34 7.70 2.07 -12.52
C GLY A 34 6.78 1.69 -13.67
N SER A 35 6.90 0.48 -14.20
CA SER A 35 6.03 -0.02 -15.28
C SER A 35 4.55 -0.09 -14.86
N VAL A 36 4.28 -0.55 -13.64
CA VAL A 36 2.91 -0.58 -13.09
C VAL A 36 2.37 0.83 -12.91
N ALA A 37 3.17 1.75 -12.38
CA ALA A 37 2.78 3.14 -12.20
C ALA A 37 2.48 3.83 -13.54
N GLU A 38 3.34 3.63 -14.55
CA GLU A 38 3.11 4.12 -15.90
C GLU A 38 1.78 3.58 -16.46
N ALA A 39 1.58 2.26 -16.44
CA ALA A 39 0.35 1.64 -16.91
C ALA A 39 -0.90 2.14 -16.16
N ALA A 40 -0.79 2.42 -14.86
CA ALA A 40 -1.89 2.97 -14.07
C ALA A 40 -2.21 4.42 -14.45
N LEU A 41 -1.20 5.24 -14.72
CA LEU A 41 -1.36 6.65 -15.12
C LEU A 41 -1.98 6.78 -16.52
N THR A 42 -1.72 5.84 -17.44
CA THR A 42 -2.28 5.87 -18.80
C THR A 42 -3.74 5.40 -18.87
N LYS A 43 -4.28 4.84 -17.80
CA LYS A 43 -5.63 4.27 -17.78
C LYS A 43 -6.58 5.24 -17.10
N ASP A 44 -7.67 5.56 -17.78
CA ASP A 44 -8.78 6.29 -17.18
C ASP A 44 -9.56 5.37 -16.24
N TYR A 45 -9.51 5.67 -14.94
CA TYR A 45 -10.31 5.00 -13.92
C TYR A 45 -11.42 5.93 -13.42
N ARG A 46 -12.59 5.36 -13.14
CA ARG A 46 -13.71 6.06 -12.51
C ARG A 46 -14.10 5.36 -11.23
N ALA A 47 -14.31 6.15 -10.17
CA ALA A 47 -14.79 5.67 -8.90
C ALA A 47 -16.26 6.02 -8.75
N HIS A 48 -17.09 5.04 -8.39
CA HIS A 48 -18.52 5.22 -8.20
C HIS A 48 -18.92 4.83 -6.77
N LEU A 49 -19.53 5.77 -6.06
CA LEU A 49 -20.17 5.53 -4.78
C LEU A 49 -21.56 4.95 -5.01
N LEU A 50 -21.82 3.80 -4.41
CA LEU A 50 -23.16 3.18 -4.40
C LEU A 50 -23.77 3.37 -3.01
N ALA A 51 -24.85 4.13 -2.91
CA ALA A 51 -25.51 4.40 -1.63
C ALA A 51 -27.02 4.24 -1.74
N PHE A 52 -27.64 3.78 -0.66
CA PHE A 52 -29.10 3.80 -0.53
C PHE A 52 -29.57 5.23 -0.28
N GLU A 53 -30.55 5.66 -1.07
CA GLU A 53 -31.22 6.94 -0.92
C GLU A 53 -32.48 6.79 -0.06
N SER A 54 -33.07 7.92 0.33
CA SER A 54 -34.30 7.97 1.15
C SER A 54 -35.51 7.30 0.51
N ASP A 55 -35.49 7.09 -0.81
CA ASP A 55 -36.52 6.35 -1.57
C ASP A 55 -36.31 4.83 -1.54
N GLY A 56 -35.31 4.35 -0.80
CA GLY A 56 -34.95 2.94 -0.67
C GLY A 56 -34.21 2.36 -1.89
N LYS A 57 -33.88 3.17 -2.89
CA LYS A 57 -33.14 2.74 -4.08
C LYS A 57 -31.65 3.00 -3.91
N VAL A 58 -30.83 2.19 -4.58
CA VAL A 58 -29.39 2.43 -4.68
C VAL A 58 -29.14 3.44 -5.79
N ARG A 59 -28.41 4.51 -5.47
CA ARG A 59 -27.91 5.48 -6.44
C ARG A 59 -26.41 5.28 -6.63
N SER A 60 -25.99 5.35 -7.89
CA SER A 60 -24.58 5.42 -8.27
C SER A 60 -24.21 6.88 -8.51
N THR A 61 -23.21 7.35 -7.78
CA THR A 61 -22.67 8.70 -7.87
C THR A 61 -21.21 8.62 -8.27
N ASP A 62 -20.83 9.34 -9.31
CA ASP A 62 -19.43 9.41 -9.74
C ASP A 62 -18.63 10.29 -8.77
N ILE A 63 -17.61 9.72 -8.15
CA ILE A 63 -16.72 10.35 -7.18
C ILE A 63 -15.25 10.32 -7.64
N SER A 64 -15.00 10.20 -8.95
CA SER A 64 -13.66 9.98 -9.51
C SER A 64 -12.64 11.09 -9.22
N VAL A 65 -13.09 12.26 -8.79
CA VAL A 65 -12.21 13.37 -8.35
C VAL A 65 -11.53 13.03 -7.02
N LEU A 66 -12.15 12.18 -6.19
CA LEU A 66 -11.66 11.78 -4.87
C LEU A 66 -11.24 12.98 -4.00
N ASP A 67 -12.04 14.05 -4.02
CA ASP A 67 -11.73 15.30 -3.33
C ASP A 67 -11.93 15.16 -1.81
N PRO A 68 -10.85 15.16 -0.99
CA PRO A 68 -10.96 15.07 0.46
C PRO A 68 -11.51 16.35 1.10
N SER A 69 -11.62 17.44 0.35
CA SER A 69 -12.16 18.74 0.80
C SER A 69 -13.60 19.00 0.36
N SER A 70 -14.24 18.02 -0.26
CA SER A 70 -15.65 18.09 -0.67
C SER A 70 -16.59 18.36 0.51
N GLU A 71 -17.64 19.15 0.28
CA GLU A 71 -18.72 19.37 1.26
C GLU A 71 -19.61 18.12 1.46
N ASP A 72 -19.66 17.20 0.49
CA ASP A 72 -20.26 15.87 0.70
C ASP A 72 -19.27 14.97 1.42
N ASP A 73 -19.56 14.68 2.70
CA ASP A 73 -18.76 13.81 3.57
C ASP A 73 -18.48 12.43 2.96
N ARG A 74 -19.39 11.90 2.14
CA ARG A 74 -19.21 10.60 1.49
C ARG A 74 -18.15 10.67 0.40
N VAL A 75 -18.01 11.81 -0.27
CA VAL A 75 -16.95 12.04 -1.26
C VAL A 75 -15.63 12.32 -0.54
N ALA A 76 -15.66 13.17 0.50
CA ALA A 76 -14.49 13.50 1.31
C ALA A 76 -13.89 12.26 2.01
N GLY A 77 -14.75 11.34 2.45
CA GLY A 77 -14.37 10.03 2.98
C GLY A 77 -14.06 8.96 1.94
N TRP A 78 -13.94 9.34 0.65
CA TRP A 78 -13.67 8.46 -0.49
C TRP A 78 -14.60 7.25 -0.59
N GLY A 79 -15.89 7.47 -0.33
CA GLY A 79 -16.91 6.43 -0.32
C GLY A 79 -16.85 5.50 0.89
N GLY A 80 -16.33 5.96 2.02
CA GLY A 80 -16.28 5.22 3.28
C GLY A 80 -14.95 4.50 3.56
N LEU A 81 -13.94 4.68 2.70
CA LEU A 81 -12.62 4.06 2.91
C LEU A 81 -11.92 4.59 4.17
N THR A 82 -12.08 5.88 4.46
CA THR A 82 -11.55 6.49 5.68
C THR A 82 -12.20 5.89 6.93
N GLU A 83 -13.52 5.71 6.91
CA GLU A 83 -14.28 5.09 8.00
C GLU A 83 -13.89 3.62 8.19
N PHE A 84 -13.79 2.87 7.09
CA PHE A 84 -13.34 1.47 7.11
C PHE A 84 -11.96 1.34 7.75
N SER A 85 -11.00 2.16 7.33
CA SER A 85 -9.64 2.17 7.85
C SER A 85 -9.60 2.46 9.35
N SER A 86 -10.43 3.39 9.83
CA SER A 86 -10.56 3.68 11.26
C SER A 86 -11.08 2.47 12.03
N ARG A 87 -12.20 1.87 11.57
CA ARG A 87 -12.80 0.70 12.21
C ARG A 87 -11.86 -0.50 12.25
N PHE A 88 -11.09 -0.71 11.19
CA PHE A 88 -10.07 -1.75 11.15
C PHE A 88 -9.00 -1.52 12.23
N GLY A 89 -8.50 -0.28 12.35
CA GLY A 89 -7.56 0.10 13.40
C GLY A 89 -8.11 -0.14 14.81
N ASP A 90 -9.39 0.17 15.03
CA ASP A 90 -10.05 -0.04 16.32
C ASP A 90 -10.20 -1.53 16.64
N ALA A 91 -10.55 -2.36 15.66
CA ALA A 91 -10.62 -3.81 15.82
C ALA A 91 -9.26 -4.43 16.16
N VAL A 92 -8.18 -3.99 15.50
CA VAL A 92 -6.82 -4.43 15.82
C VAL A 92 -6.42 -4.01 17.23
N ARG A 93 -6.71 -2.76 17.62
CA ARG A 93 -6.43 -2.27 18.99
C ARG A 93 -7.17 -3.08 20.05
N ALA A 94 -8.44 -3.39 19.82
CA ALA A 94 -9.23 -4.21 20.74
C ALA A 94 -8.61 -5.59 20.93
N ALA A 95 -8.24 -6.27 19.83
CA ALA A 95 -7.61 -7.58 19.89
C ALA A 95 -6.26 -7.58 20.62
N VAL A 96 -5.44 -6.54 20.43
CA VAL A 96 -4.16 -6.39 21.14
C VAL A 96 -4.38 -6.18 22.64
N ASN A 97 -5.31 -5.29 23.02
CA ASN A 97 -5.61 -5.01 24.42
C ASN A 97 -6.24 -6.20 25.16
N GLU A 98 -6.94 -7.10 24.47
CA GLU A 98 -7.43 -8.36 25.04
C GLU A 98 -6.32 -9.42 25.23
N SER A 99 -5.22 -9.31 24.48
CA SER A 99 -4.08 -10.24 24.52
C SER A 99 -3.02 -9.89 25.57
N GLU A 100 -3.04 -8.65 26.08
CA GLU A 100 -2.20 -8.22 27.21
C GLU A 100 -3.05 -8.24 28.50
N PRO A 101 -2.72 -9.09 29.51
CA PRO A 101 -3.48 -9.23 30.76
C PRO A 101 -3.30 -8.07 31.74
#